data_AF-F0GE28-F1
#
_entry.id   AF-F0GE28-F1
#
_cell.length_a   1.000
_cell.length_b   1.000
_cell.length_c   1.000
_cell.angle_alpha   90.00
_cell.angle_beta   90.00
_cell.angle_gamma   90.00
#
_symmetry.space_group_name_H-M   'P 1'
#
loop_
_entity.id
_entity.type
_entity.pdbx_description
1 polymer ?
#
loop_
_entity_poly.entity_id
_entity_poly.type
_entity_poly.pdbx_seq_one_letter_code
_entity_poly.pdbx_strand_id
1 'polypeptide(L)'
;MLPRLKTAVLGIALAAAAGLTAFAGTRADADMPTAAAGAAAPDFTGIERWHNSAPLTLDQLRGKVVLVDFWTYSCINCIHTIPYVKDWDRKYRDQGLVVVGVHTPEYPFE
;
A
#
# COMPACT_ATOMS: atom_id res chain seq x y z
N MET A 1 46.20 -5.57 -37.78
CA MET A 1 44.76 -5.81 -37.52
C MET A 1 44.46 -6.14 -36.04
N LEU A 2 45.39 -6.74 -35.30
CA LEU A 2 45.22 -7.08 -33.87
C LEU A 2 45.05 -5.92 -32.85
N PRO A 3 45.59 -4.69 -33.03
CA PRO A 3 45.48 -3.65 -32.00
C PRO A 3 44.10 -2.97 -31.97
N ARG A 4 43.41 -2.87 -33.11
CA ARG A 4 42.05 -2.30 -33.22
C ARG A 4 40.99 -3.22 -32.63
N LEU A 5 41.22 -4.53 -32.64
CA LEU A 5 40.34 -5.52 -32.04
C LEU A 5 40.43 -5.50 -30.50
N LYS A 6 41.64 -5.32 -29.95
CA LYS A 6 41.85 -5.21 -28.49
C LYS A 6 41.20 -3.95 -27.91
N THR A 7 41.26 -2.82 -28.61
CA THR A 7 40.61 -1.56 -28.18
C THR A 7 39.09 -1.65 -28.21
N ALA A 8 38.52 -2.35 -29.20
CA ALA A 8 37.07 -2.53 -29.28
C ALA A 8 36.54 -3.45 -28.17
N VAL A 9 37.25 -4.54 -27.87
CA VAL A 9 36.88 -5.47 -26.78
C VAL A 9 36.96 -4.79 -25.41
N LEU A 10 37.98 -3.95 -25.17
CA LEU A 10 38.10 -3.20 -23.92
C LEU A 10 36.97 -2.15 -23.76
N GLY A 11 36.58 -1.49 -24.85
CA GLY A 11 35.46 -0.53 -24.85
C GLY A 11 34.11 -1.18 -24.55
N ILE A 12 33.85 -2.37 -25.11
CA ILE A 12 32.62 -3.14 -24.86
C ILE A 12 32.59 -3.67 -23.41
N ALA A 13 33.71 -4.16 -22.89
CA ALA A 13 33.80 -4.63 -21.50
C ALA A 13 33.56 -3.51 -20.48
N LEU A 14 34.07 -2.28 -20.74
CA LEU A 14 33.82 -1.13 -19.87
C LEU A 14 32.35 -0.69 -19.88
N ALA A 15 31.71 -0.69 -21.05
CA ALA A 15 30.30 -0.32 -21.18
C ALA A 15 29.36 -1.34 -20.50
N ALA A 16 29.67 -2.64 -20.59
CA ALA A 16 28.90 -3.69 -19.92
C ALA A 16 29.04 -3.63 -18.39
N ALA A 17 30.23 -3.33 -17.87
CA ALA A 17 30.46 -3.17 -16.43
C ALA A 17 29.73 -1.95 -15.84
N ALA A 18 29.68 -0.83 -16.59
CA ALA A 18 28.95 0.37 -16.17
C ALA A 18 27.41 0.21 -16.26
N GLY A 19 26.91 -0.58 -17.20
CA GLY A 19 25.48 -0.88 -17.31
C GLY A 19 24.96 -1.79 -16.19
N LEU A 20 25.80 -2.70 -15.69
CA LEU A 20 25.40 -3.66 -14.66
C LEU A 20 25.29 -3.03 -13.26
N THR A 21 26.08 -2.01 -12.95
CA THR A 21 25.99 -1.26 -11.69
C THR A 21 24.80 -0.29 -11.66
N ALA A 22 24.30 0.17 -12.81
CA ALA A 22 23.13 1.03 -12.91
C ALA A 22 21.80 0.30 -12.63
N PHE A 23 21.73 -1.01 -12.88
CA PHE A 23 20.51 -1.81 -12.65
C PHE A 23 20.41 -2.40 -11.23
N ALA A 24 21.48 -2.34 -10.45
CA ALA A 24 21.53 -2.85 -9.07
C ALA A 24 21.18 -1.80 -8.00
N GLY A 25 21.06 -0.53 -8.39
CA GLY A 25 21.06 0.62 -7.46
C GLY A 25 19.71 1.13 -6.95
N THR A 26 18.57 0.52 -7.28
CA THR A 26 17.25 1.06 -6.88
C THR A 26 16.26 0.02 -6.34
N ARG A 27 16.75 -0.97 -5.57
CA ARG A 27 15.95 -1.39 -4.42
C ARG A 27 16.29 -0.44 -3.27
N ALA A 28 15.68 0.74 -3.31
CA ALA A 28 15.35 1.37 -2.05
C ALA A 28 14.40 0.38 -1.38
N ASP A 29 14.95 -0.46 -0.51
CA ASP A 29 14.17 -1.01 0.59
C ASP A 29 13.66 0.22 1.32
N ALA A 30 12.48 0.68 0.94
CA ALA A 30 11.76 1.67 1.70
C ALA A 30 11.59 1.02 3.05
N ASP A 31 12.37 1.51 4.02
CA ASP A 31 12.18 1.26 5.45
C ASP A 31 10.86 1.93 5.84
N MET A 32 9.76 1.41 5.29
CA MET A 32 8.43 1.73 5.75
C MET A 32 8.31 1.03 7.10
N PRO A 33 8.06 1.77 8.19
CA PRO A 33 7.79 1.16 9.48
C PRO A 33 6.64 0.18 9.28
N THR A 34 6.97 -1.11 9.30
CA THR A 34 5.98 -2.17 9.25
C THR A 34 5.18 -2.07 10.54
N ALA A 35 3.86 -2.01 10.43
CA ALA A 35 2.99 -2.08 11.59
C ALA A 35 3.36 -3.35 12.38
N ALA A 36 4.00 -3.17 13.55
CA ALA A 36 4.45 -4.28 14.35
C ALA A 36 3.23 -5.04 14.86
N ALA A 37 3.14 -6.33 14.55
CA ALA A 37 2.08 -7.18 15.09
C ALA A 37 2.10 -7.09 16.63
N GLY A 38 0.97 -6.72 17.23
CA GLY A 38 0.83 -6.54 18.67
C GLY A 38 0.96 -5.10 19.18
N ALA A 39 1.39 -4.14 18.36
CA ALA A 39 1.29 -2.73 18.70
C ALA A 39 -0.18 -2.27 18.66
N ALA A 40 -0.54 -1.30 19.51
CA ALA A 40 -1.85 -0.69 19.45
C ALA A 40 -2.01 0.06 18.11
N ALA A 41 -3.13 -0.16 17.43
CA ALA A 41 -3.45 0.60 16.23
C ALA A 41 -3.64 2.08 16.58
N PRO A 42 -3.08 3.02 15.78
CA PRO A 42 -3.34 4.45 15.93
C PRO A 42 -4.83 4.76 15.73
N ASP A 43 -5.35 5.74 16.46
CA ASP A 43 -6.75 6.15 16.32
C ASP A 43 -7.01 6.89 15.00
N PHE A 44 -8.28 7.03 14.64
CA PHE A 44 -8.70 7.80 13.46
C PHE A 44 -8.48 9.29 13.69
N THR A 45 -7.68 9.92 12.83
CA THR A 45 -7.38 11.36 12.90
C THR A 45 -7.50 11.99 11.52
N GLY A 46 -7.76 13.30 11.45
CA GLY A 46 -7.83 14.02 10.17
C GLY A 46 -9.03 13.66 9.27
N ILE A 47 -10.08 13.02 9.82
CA ILE A 47 -11.27 12.65 9.05
C ILE A 47 -12.17 13.88 8.84
N GLU A 48 -12.36 14.28 7.59
CA GLU A 48 -13.20 15.43 7.23
C GLU A 48 -14.70 15.12 7.35
N ARG A 49 -15.10 13.90 6.99
CA ARG A 49 -16.50 13.48 6.93
C ARG A 49 -16.65 11.99 7.20
N TRP A 50 -17.69 11.64 7.95
CA TRP A 50 -18.14 10.26 8.13
C TRP A 50 -19.39 9.99 7.29
N HIS A 51 -19.44 8.80 6.70
CA HIS A 51 -20.58 8.29 5.96
C HIS A 51 -21.07 7.01 6.64
N ASN A 52 -22.38 6.75 6.59
CA ASN A 52 -23.03 5.55 7.13
C ASN A 52 -22.92 5.35 8.65
N SER A 53 -22.25 6.25 9.38
CA SER A 53 -22.20 6.27 10.85
C SER A 53 -21.94 7.69 11.37
N ALA A 54 -22.12 7.87 12.68
CA ALA A 54 -21.46 8.96 13.41
C ALA A 54 -19.93 8.72 13.46
N PRO A 55 -19.12 9.74 13.83
CA PRO A 55 -17.68 9.55 14.03
C PRO A 55 -17.36 8.43 15.02
N LEU A 56 -16.38 7.59 14.67
CA LEU A 56 -15.90 6.49 15.50
C LEU A 56 -14.48 6.76 16.02
N THR A 57 -14.16 6.18 17.18
CA THR A 57 -12.78 6.01 17.66
C THR A 57 -12.46 4.53 17.85
N LEU A 58 -11.19 4.15 17.80
CA LEU A 58 -10.80 2.75 18.06
C LEU A 58 -11.12 2.31 19.49
N ASP A 59 -11.17 3.24 20.44
CA ASP A 59 -11.56 2.92 21.82
C ASP A 59 -13.04 2.48 21.92
N GLN A 60 -13.94 3.15 21.18
CA GLN A 60 -15.35 2.76 21.09
C GLN A 60 -15.54 1.38 20.46
N LEU A 61 -14.58 0.93 19.64
CA LEU A 61 -14.62 -0.34 18.94
C LEU A 61 -13.90 -1.47 19.68
N ARG A 62 -13.42 -1.25 20.91
CA ARG A 62 -12.78 -2.29 21.73
C ARG A 62 -13.69 -3.50 21.91
N GLY A 63 -13.10 -4.69 21.83
CA GLY A 63 -13.83 -5.97 21.88
C GLY A 63 -14.44 -6.41 20.54
N LYS A 64 -14.28 -5.61 19.48
CA LYS A 64 -14.61 -5.98 18.09
C LYS A 64 -13.34 -6.32 17.32
N VAL A 65 -13.51 -7.09 16.24
CA VAL A 65 -12.49 -7.18 15.18
C VAL A 65 -12.74 -5.99 14.26
N VAL A 66 -11.73 -5.15 14.03
CA VAL A 66 -11.85 -3.98 13.17
C VAL A 66 -11.01 -4.17 11.92
N LEU A 67 -11.65 -4.18 10.75
CA LEU A 67 -10.98 -4.09 9.46
C LEU A 67 -10.94 -2.63 9.04
N VAL A 68 -9.74 -2.07 8.92
CA VAL A 68 -9.51 -0.75 8.34
C VAL A 68 -9.07 -0.94 6.89
N ASP A 69 -9.90 -0.51 5.94
CA ASP A 69 -9.67 -0.67 4.50
C ASP A 69 -9.44 0.70 3.87
N PHE A 70 -8.23 0.97 3.39
CA PHE A 70 -7.88 2.22 2.70
C PHE A 70 -8.21 2.09 1.22
N TRP A 71 -9.03 2.99 0.70
CA TRP A 71 -9.52 2.91 -0.67
C TRP A 71 -9.84 4.29 -1.25
N THR A 72 -10.10 4.33 -2.54
CA THR A 72 -10.75 5.46 -3.21
C THR A 72 -11.69 4.95 -4.30
N TYR A 73 -12.71 5.72 -4.67
CA TYR A 73 -13.79 5.20 -5.51
C TYR A 73 -13.41 4.98 -6.98
N SER A 74 -12.40 5.68 -7.52
CA SER A 74 -11.98 5.52 -8.92
C SER A 74 -10.86 4.48 -9.12
N CYS A 75 -10.27 4.01 -8.02
CA CYS A 75 -9.20 3.00 -8.00
C CYS A 75 -9.71 1.62 -8.46
N ILE A 76 -9.29 1.17 -9.64
CA ILE A 76 -9.72 -0.13 -10.20
C ILE A 76 -9.35 -1.32 -9.31
N ASN A 77 -8.19 -1.26 -8.63
CA ASN A 77 -7.78 -2.28 -7.69
C ASN A 77 -8.75 -2.36 -6.50
N CYS A 78 -9.18 -1.20 -6.00
CA CYS A 78 -10.12 -1.07 -4.90
C CYS A 78 -11.52 -1.54 -5.32
N ILE A 79 -11.96 -1.18 -6.52
CA ILE A 79 -13.22 -1.68 -7.11
C ILE A 79 -13.24 -3.22 -7.15
N HIS A 80 -12.11 -3.86 -7.43
CA HIS A 80 -12.00 -5.33 -7.41
C HIS A 80 -12.00 -5.93 -5.99
N THR A 81 -11.54 -5.21 -4.96
CA THR A 81 -11.50 -5.72 -3.58
C THR A 81 -12.78 -5.47 -2.80
N ILE A 82 -13.48 -4.37 -3.07
CA ILE A 82 -14.71 -3.95 -2.36
C ILE A 82 -15.77 -5.06 -2.28
N PRO A 83 -16.07 -5.85 -3.34
CA PRO A 83 -17.04 -6.94 -3.23
C PRO A 83 -16.69 -7.93 -2.11
N TYR A 84 -15.42 -8.28 -1.94
CA TYR A 84 -14.97 -9.21 -0.89
C TYR A 84 -15.11 -8.60 0.51
N VAL A 85 -14.77 -7.31 0.66
CA VAL A 85 -14.94 -6.59 1.93
C VAL A 85 -16.42 -6.52 2.31
N LYS A 86 -17.30 -6.24 1.35
CA LYS A 86 -18.76 -6.25 1.56
C LYS A 86 -19.27 -7.65 1.91
N ASP A 87 -18.69 -8.71 1.37
CA ASP A 87 -19.05 -10.08 1.69
C ASP A 87 -18.63 -10.44 3.13
N TRP A 88 -17.45 -9.99 3.57
CA TRP A 88 -17.02 -10.16 4.96
C TRP A 88 -17.89 -9.40 5.94
N ASP A 89 -18.24 -8.14 5.66
CA ASP A 89 -19.18 -7.37 6.49
C ASP A 89 -20.50 -8.14 6.66
N ARG A 90 -21.12 -8.54 5.54
CA ARG A 90 -22.39 -9.30 5.59
C ARG A 90 -22.28 -10.60 6.39
N LYS A 91 -21.14 -11.29 6.30
CA LYS A 91 -20.94 -12.59 6.97
C LYS A 91 -20.62 -12.47 8.46
N TYR A 92 -19.88 -11.44 8.86
CA TYR A 92 -19.25 -11.38 10.19
C TYR A 92 -19.65 -10.19 11.06
N ARG A 93 -20.42 -9.21 10.56
CA ARG A 93 -20.82 -8.03 11.36
C ARG A 93 -21.56 -8.41 12.64
N ASP A 94 -22.47 -9.39 12.56
CA ASP A 94 -23.25 -9.86 13.71
C ASP A 94 -22.40 -10.73 14.67
N GLN A 95 -21.20 -11.14 14.23
CA GLN A 95 -20.20 -11.85 15.02
C GLN A 95 -19.12 -10.90 15.59
N GLY A 96 -19.26 -9.60 15.38
CA GLY A 96 -18.37 -8.59 15.95
C GLY A 96 -17.28 -8.08 15.02
N LEU A 97 -17.36 -8.32 13.70
CA LEU A 97 -16.57 -7.57 12.72
C LEU A 97 -17.14 -6.16 12.55
N VAL A 98 -16.28 -5.16 12.52
CA VAL A 98 -16.58 -3.79 12.10
C VAL A 98 -15.66 -3.44 10.94
N VAL A 99 -16.23 -2.99 9.82
CA VAL A 99 -15.46 -2.51 8.68
C VAL A 99 -15.48 -0.98 8.68
N VAL A 100 -14.30 -0.36 8.68
CA VAL A 100 -14.10 1.08 8.51
C VAL A 100 -13.36 1.31 7.20
N GLY A 101 -14.08 1.76 6.17
CA GLY A 101 -13.49 2.13 4.89
C GLY A 101 -12.94 3.56 4.96
N VAL A 102 -11.62 3.72 4.98
CA VAL A 102 -10.94 5.02 4.98
C VAL A 102 -10.74 5.47 3.54
N HIS A 103 -11.64 6.34 3.07
CA HIS A 103 -11.52 6.95 1.75
C HIS A 103 -10.37 7.97 1.75
N THR A 104 -9.27 7.62 1.11
CA THR A 104 -8.09 8.49 0.98
C THR A 104 -7.93 8.85 -0.49
N PRO A 105 -8.36 10.06 -0.90
CA PRO A 105 -8.45 10.40 -2.31
C PRO A 105 -7.05 10.43 -2.95
N GLU A 106 -6.95 9.81 -4.13
CA GLU A 106 -5.80 9.91 -5.03
C GLU A 106 -5.83 11.24 -5.81
N TYR A 107 -7.04 11.73 -6.13
CA TYR A 107 -7.24 12.94 -6.90
C TYR A 107 -8.16 13.96 -6.22
N PRO A 108 -8.04 15.27 -6.54
CA PRO A 108 -8.88 16.31 -5.95
C PRO A 108 -10.39 16.20 -6.26
N PHE A 109 -10.77 15.40 -7.25
CA PHE A 109 -12.17 15.21 -7.62
C PHE A 109 -12.84 14.10 -6.79
N GLU A 110 -12.06 13.35 -6.03
CA GLU A 110 -12.54 12.21 -5.24
C GLU A 110 -13.08 12.60 -3.86
#